data_AF-A0A0G0FEY6-F1
#
_entry.id   AF-A0A0G0FEY6-F1
#
_cell.length_a   1.000
_cell.length_b   1.000
_cell.length_c   1.000
_cell.angle_alpha   90.00
_cell.angle_beta   90.00
_cell.angle_gamma   90.00
#
_symmetry.space_group_name_H-M   'P 1'
#
loop_
_entity.id
_entity.type
_entity.pdbx_description
1 polymer ?
#
loop_
_entity_poly.entity_id
_entity_poly.type
_entity_poly.pdbx_seq_one_letter_code
_entity_poly.pdbx_strand_id
1 'polypeptide(L)' 'MKMIRITEETSHRLDELVEETHESKQALLDKAVQMLTRKYFLVKANNELAELKKDPKAWKEYMEEHEAWDETLLDGLE' A
#
# COMPACT_ATOMS: atom_id res chain seq x y z
N MET A 1 10.84 21.33 -12.06
CA MET A 1 11.37 19.95 -12.18
C MET A 1 12.51 19.80 -11.18
N LYS A 2 12.53 18.73 -10.38
CA LYS A 2 13.63 18.41 -9.45
C LYS A 2 14.44 17.26 -10.03
N MET A 3 15.76 17.32 -9.93
CA MET A 3 16.65 16.23 -10.36
C MET A 3 17.07 15.39 -9.15
N ILE A 4 17.02 14.07 -9.30
CA ILE A 4 17.55 13.12 -8.32
C ILE A 4 18.70 12.34 -8.98
N ARG A 5 19.73 12.00 -8.20
CA ARG A 5 20.78 11.10 -8.67
C ARG A 5 20.32 9.67 -8.47
N ILE A 6 20.47 8.84 -9.50
CA ILE A 6 20.19 7.41 -9.46
C ILE A 6 21.42 6.65 -9.96
N THR A 7 21.46 5.34 -9.71
CA THR A 7 22.52 4.48 -10.27
C THR A 7 22.31 4.28 -11.76
N GLU A 8 23.40 3.94 -12.46
CA GLU A 8 23.34 3.59 -13.90
C GLU A 8 22.36 2.45 -14.16
N GLU A 9 22.39 1.41 -13.31
CA GLU A 9 21.47 0.28 -13.37
C GLU A 9 20.00 0.71 -13.27
N THR A 10 19.68 1.64 -12.35
CA THR A 10 18.30 2.15 -12.21
C THR A 10 17.89 2.93 -13.45
N SER A 11 18.81 3.72 -14.04
CA SER A 11 18.52 4.45 -15.27
C SER A 11 18.23 3.49 -16.43
N HIS A 12 19.08 2.47 -16.63
CA HIS A 12 18.91 1.46 -17.66
C HIS A 12 17.57 0.74 -17.54
N ARG A 13 17.20 0.35 -16.31
CA ARG A 13 15.92 -0.32 -16.06
C ARG A 13 14.72 0.59 -16.29
N LEU A 14 14.85 1.89 -16.04
CA LEU A 14 13.82 2.86 -16.42
C LEU A 14 13.72 2.98 -17.95
N ASP A 15 14.83 2.92 -18.69
CA ASP A 15 14.80 2.90 -20.16
C ASP A 15 14.07 1.66 -20.69
N GLU A 16 14.37 0.47 -20.18
CA GLU A 16 13.66 -0.78 -20.55
C GLU A 16 12.14 -0.66 -20.31
N LEU A 17 11.75 -0.13 -19.15
CA LEU A 17 10.33 0.05 -18.81
C LEU A 17 9.65 1.09 -19.69
N VAL A 18 10.34 2.15 -20.13
CA VAL A 18 9.80 3.14 -21.08
C VAL A 18 9.48 2.45 -22.40
N GLU A 19 10.38 1.60 -22.92
CA GLU A 19 10.15 0.87 -24.19
C GLU A 19 8.98 -0.11 -24.09
N GLU A 20 8.83 -0.80 -22.95
CA GLU A 20 7.72 -1.75 -22.75
C GLU A 20 6.37 -1.05 -22.55
N THR A 21 6.34 0.00 -21.73
CA THR A 21 5.09 0.63 -21.26
C THR A 21 4.67 1.83 -22.08
N HIS A 22 5.59 2.41 -22.88
CA HIS A 22 5.44 3.66 -23.61
C HIS A 22 5.16 4.87 -22.70
N GLU A 23 5.49 4.76 -21.41
CA GLU A 23 5.33 5.82 -20.43
C GLU A 23 6.64 6.59 -20.22
N SER A 24 6.55 7.85 -19.80
CA SER A 24 7.76 8.61 -19.48
C SER A 24 8.44 8.07 -18.22
N LYS A 25 9.77 8.19 -18.12
CA LYS A 25 10.53 7.86 -16.89
C LYS A 25 9.95 8.53 -15.64
N GLN A 26 9.43 9.75 -15.78
CA GLN A 26 8.78 10.47 -14.68
C GLN A 26 7.50 9.76 -14.24
N ALA A 27 6.61 9.41 -15.18
CA ALA A 27 5.36 8.71 -14.87
C ALA A 27 5.64 7.34 -14.23
N LEU A 28 6.64 6.61 -14.73
CA LEU A 28 7.09 5.34 -14.16
C LEU A 28 7.61 5.51 -12.74
N LEU A 29 8.43 6.55 -12.48
CA LEU A 29 8.93 6.83 -11.15
C LEU A 29 7.81 7.22 -10.18
N ASP A 30 6.86 8.05 -10.62
CA ASP A 30 5.69 8.43 -9.82
C ASP A 30 4.85 7.20 -9.44
N LYS A 31 4.64 6.28 -10.39
CA LYS A 31 3.97 5.00 -10.13
C LYS A 31 4.75 4.11 -9.17
N ALA A 32 6.06 3.98 -9.36
CA ALA A 32 6.92 3.17 -8.49
C ALA A 32 6.87 3.67 -7.03
N VAL A 33 6.93 5.00 -6.83
CA VAL A 33 6.79 5.62 -5.51
C VAL A 33 5.42 5.33 -4.92
N GLN A 34 4.33 5.50 -5.68
CA GLN A 34 2.98 5.19 -5.20
C GLN A 34 2.82 3.72 -4.78
N MET A 35 3.36 2.80 -5.57
CA MET A 35 3.35 1.37 -5.24
C MET A 35 4.12 1.09 -3.95
N LEU A 36 5.30 1.69 -3.79
CA LEU A 36 6.10 1.54 -2.57
C LEU A 36 5.39 2.13 -1.35
N THR A 37 4.77 3.30 -1.48
CA THR A 37 3.99 3.93 -0.41
C THR A 37 2.81 3.05 0.01
N ARG A 38 2.02 2.53 -0.94
CA ARG A 38 0.91 1.62 -0.66
C ARG A 38 1.40 0.35 0.05
N LYS A 39 2.50 -0.23 -0.43
CA LYS A 39 3.11 -1.41 0.20
C LYS A 39 3.53 -1.12 1.64
N TYR A 40 4.22 -0.02 1.88
CA TYR A 40 4.69 0.35 3.22
C TYR A 40 3.51 0.60 4.18
N PHE A 41 2.47 1.28 3.70
CA PHE A 41 1.24 1.50 4.46
C PHE A 41 0.61 0.17 4.91
N LEU A 42 0.42 -0.77 3.98
CA LEU A 42 -0.16 -2.08 4.31
C LEU A 42 0.70 -2.89 5.28
N VAL A 43 2.03 -2.89 5.10
CA VAL A 43 2.95 -3.55 6.03
C VAL A 43 2.84 -2.95 7.43
N LYS A 44 2.78 -1.61 7.53
CA LYS A 44 2.63 -0.93 8.81
C LYS A 44 1.29 -1.28 9.48
N ALA A 45 0.18 -1.18 8.75
CA ALA A 45 -1.14 -1.51 9.27
C ALA A 45 -1.23 -2.97 9.74
N ASN A 46 -0.66 -3.91 8.98
CA ASN A 46 -0.62 -5.32 9.37
C ASN A 46 0.23 -5.56 10.63
N ASN A 47 1.35 -4.86 10.77
CA ASN A 47 2.17 -4.95 11.98
C ASN A 47 1.43 -4.40 13.19
N GLU A 48 0.76 -3.25 13.06
CA GLU A 48 -0.04 -2.66 14.13
C GLU A 48 -1.21 -3.57 14.54
N LEU A 49 -1.88 -4.20 13.56
CA LEU A 49 -2.91 -5.21 13.83
C LEU A 49 -2.33 -6.46 14.52
N ALA A 50 -1.13 -6.90 14.15
CA ALA A 50 -0.46 -8.01 14.80
C ALA A 50 -0.06 -7.69 16.24
N GLU A 51 0.35 -6.46 16.53
CA GLU A 51 0.58 -5.99 17.90
C GLU A 51 -0.72 -5.91 18.70
N LEU A 52 -1.80 -5.39 18.12
CA LEU A 52 -3.13 -5.35 18.76
C LEU A 52 -3.59 -6.75 19.19
N LYS A 53 -3.41 -7.75 18.33
CA LYS A 53 -3.76 -9.15 18.62
C LYS A 53 -3.01 -9.75 19.83
N LYS A 54 -1.87 -9.19 20.23
CA LYS A 54 -1.11 -9.65 21.40
C LYS A 54 -1.69 -9.16 22.72
N ASP A 55 -2.57 -8.15 22.70
CA ASP A 55 -3.33 -7.69 23.86
C ASP A 55 -4.73 -8.32 23.81
N PRO A 56 -5.04 -9.35 24.61
CA PRO A 56 -6.33 -10.04 24.55
C PRO A 56 -7.51 -9.14 24.89
N LYS A 57 -7.31 -8.11 25.71
CA LYS A 57 -8.39 -7.18 26.08
C LYS A 57 -8.71 -6.27 24.90
N ALA A 58 -7.68 -5.60 24.36
CA ALA A 58 -7.86 -4.71 23.22
C ALA A 58 -8.32 -5.46 21.96
N TRP A 59 -7.84 -6.70 21.77
CA TRP A 59 -8.31 -7.56 20.68
C TRP A 59 -9.78 -7.92 20.80
N LYS A 60 -10.25 -8.22 22.02
CA LYS A 60 -11.67 -8.49 22.27
C LYS A 60 -12.54 -7.27 21.94
N GLU A 61 -12.16 -6.08 22.41
CA GLU A 61 -12.88 -4.83 22.12
C GLU A 61 -12.96 -4.56 20.61
N TYR A 62 -11.86 -4.76 19.88
CA TYR A 62 -11.82 -4.63 18.42
C TYR A 62 -12.75 -5.63 17.71
N MET A 63 -12.80 -6.88 18.16
CA MET A 63 -13.68 -7.89 17.57
C MET A 63 -15.15 -7.62 17.85
N GLU A 64 -15.51 -7.16 19.06
CA GLU A 64 -16.87 -6.75 19.40
C GLU A 64 -17.33 -5.58 18.51
N GLU A 65 -16.46 -4.60 18.24
CA GLU A 65 -16.73 -3.56 17.26
C GLU A 65 -16.92 -4.14 15.86
N HIS A 66 -16.02 -5.02 15.42
CA HIS A 66 -16.10 -5.61 14.08
C HIS A 66 -17.39 -6.40 13.85
N GLU A 67 -17.84 -7.19 14.84
CA GLU A 67 -19.11 -7.93 14.81
C GLU A 67 -20.32 -6.98 14.68
N ALA A 68 -20.29 -5.82 15.36
CA ALA A 68 -21.35 -4.83 15.23
C ALA A 68 -21.41 -4.21 13.81
N TRP A 69 -20.26 -4.07 13.13
CA TRP A 69 -20.23 -3.63 11.74
C TRP A 69 -20.72 -4.70 10.76
N ASP A 70 -20.49 -5.98 11.04
CA ASP A 70 -20.94 -7.08 10.20
C ASP A 70 -22.47 -7.14 10.04
N GLU A 71 -23.22 -6.59 11.00
CA GLU A 71 -24.69 -6.45 10.89
C GLU A 71 -25.12 -5.61 9.68
N THR A 72 -24.28 -4.66 9.25
CA THR A 72 -24.55 -3.76 8.11
C THR A 72 -24.02 -4.28 6.77
N LEU A 73 -23.46 -5.50 6.72
CA LEU A 73 -22.80 -6.04 5.54
C LEU A 73 -23.73 -6.16 4.31
N LEU A 74 -25.02 -6.38 4.55
CA LEU A 74 -26.03 -6.57 3.50
C LEU A 74 -26.79 -5.28 3.14
N ASP A 75 -26.48 -4.16 3.81
CA ASP A 75 -27.17 -2.89 3.57
C ASP A 75 -26.95 -2.43 2.13
N GLY A 76 -28.05 -2.10 1.43
CA GLY A 76 -28.02 -1.60 0.05
C GLY A 76 -27.83 -2.65 -1.04
N LEU A 77 -27.99 -3.95 -0.73
CA LEU A 77 -27.96 -5.05 -1.70
C LEU A 77 -29.34 -5.41 -2.30
N GLU A 78 -30.36 -4.57 -2.11
CA GLU A 78 -31.67 -4.67 -2.79
C GLU A 78 -31.62 -4.21 -4.25
#